data_AF-A0AA50E009-F1
#
_entry.id   AF-A0AA50E009-F1
#
_cell.length_a   1.000
_cell.length_b   1.000
_cell.length_c   1.000
_cell.angle_alpha   90.00
_cell.angle_beta   90.00
_cell.angle_gamma   90.00
#
_symmetry.space_group_name_H-M   'P 1'
#
loop_
_entity.id
_entity.type
_entity.pdbx_description
1 polymer ?
#
loop_
_entity_poly.entity_id
_entity_poly.type
_entity_poly.pdbx_seq_one_letter_code
_entity_poly.pdbx_strand_id
1 'polypeptide(L)'
;MLYPGGCGVAPDAVQAEARLFLPLSLEFLDSYTLPKQAIEDLPVGGISDLTYDRQRDVYYAVTDDRRSPRFYTMHLTIVPGQEGIGIAKAEIVGMTRLRTSGGETYDPQLLDPEGIALSPRQTLFISSEGVLSSQSPL
;
A
#
# COMPACT_ATOMS: atom_id res chain seq x y z
N MET A 1 -62.24 -6.97 -43.28
CA MET A 1 -60.83 -7.32 -43.02
C MET A 1 -60.07 -6.01 -42.86
N LEU A 2 -59.77 -5.63 -41.61
CA LEU A 2 -59.03 -4.42 -41.26
C LEU A 2 -58.04 -4.83 -40.16
N TYR A 3 -56.74 -4.71 -40.43
CA TYR A 3 -55.67 -4.87 -39.45
C TYR A 3 -55.24 -3.47 -38.97
N PRO A 4 -55.35 -3.13 -37.68
CA PRO A 4 -54.55 -2.05 -37.13
C PRO A 4 -53.22 -2.63 -36.66
N GLY A 5 -52.15 -2.29 -37.39
CA GLY A 5 -50.78 -2.56 -36.97
C GLY A 5 -50.43 -1.70 -35.76
N GLY A 6 -50.24 -2.33 -34.61
CA GLY A 6 -49.60 -1.72 -33.45
C GLY A 6 -48.09 -1.88 -33.59
N CYS A 7 -47.40 -0.78 -33.91
CA CYS A 7 -45.95 -0.71 -33.83
C CYS A 7 -45.57 -0.55 -32.35
N GLY A 8 -45.38 -1.68 -31.67
CA GLY A 8 -44.80 -1.69 -30.33
C GLY A 8 -43.31 -1.40 -30.46
N VAL A 9 -42.92 -0.15 -30.19
CA VAL A 9 -41.52 0.16 -29.88
C VAL A 9 -41.22 -0.56 -28.57
N ALA A 10 -40.49 -1.67 -28.65
CA ALA A 10 -39.88 -2.24 -27.45
C ALA A 10 -39.06 -1.12 -26.80
N PRO A 11 -39.17 -0.89 -25.49
CA PRO A 11 -38.23 0.02 -24.84
C PRO A 11 -36.83 -0.51 -25.14
N ASP A 12 -35.97 0.33 -25.71
CA ASP A 12 -34.56 0.03 -25.87
C ASP A 12 -34.10 -0.55 -24.53
N ALA A 13 -33.68 -1.81 -24.54
CA ALA A 13 -33.10 -2.42 -23.37
C ALA A 13 -31.92 -1.52 -23.00
N VAL A 14 -32.09 -0.71 -21.96
CA VAL A 14 -31.00 0.10 -21.42
C VAL A 14 -29.95 -0.91 -20.99
N GLN A 15 -29.00 -1.08 -21.88
CA GLN A 15 -27.81 -1.86 -21.72
C GLN A 15 -27.24 -1.51 -20.35
N ALA A 16 -27.09 -2.51 -19.48
CA ALA A 16 -26.52 -2.31 -18.15
C ALA A 16 -25.14 -1.64 -18.26
N GLU A 17 -24.52 -1.61 -19.44
CA GLU A 17 -23.33 -0.85 -19.83
C GLU A 17 -23.44 0.67 -19.63
N ALA A 18 -24.64 1.25 -19.48
CA ALA A 18 -24.82 2.61 -18.93
C ALA A 18 -24.54 2.69 -17.41
N ARG A 19 -23.88 1.65 -16.87
CA ARG A 19 -23.19 1.50 -15.58
C ARG A 19 -22.57 2.82 -15.09
N LEU A 20 -23.28 3.51 -14.20
CA LEU A 20 -23.01 3.71 -12.75
C LEU A 20 -21.56 3.81 -12.21
N PHE A 21 -20.51 3.74 -13.04
CA PHE A 21 -19.13 3.87 -12.59
C PHE A 21 -18.56 5.22 -13.04
N LEU A 22 -17.86 5.88 -12.12
CA LEU A 22 -17.03 7.04 -12.45
C LEU A 22 -16.02 6.63 -13.54
N PRO A 23 -15.73 7.49 -14.54
CA PRO A 23 -14.69 7.22 -15.53
C PRO A 23 -13.31 7.35 -14.87
N LEU A 24 -12.95 6.38 -14.05
CA LEU A 24 -11.67 6.30 -13.34
C LEU A 24 -10.65 5.61 -14.24
N SER A 25 -9.50 6.24 -14.42
CA SER A 25 -8.32 5.66 -15.06
C SER A 25 -7.14 5.69 -14.11
N LEU A 26 -6.25 4.71 -14.23
CA LEU A 26 -4.98 4.65 -13.51
C LEU A 26 -3.86 4.83 -14.52
N GLU A 27 -2.93 5.74 -14.23
CA GLU A 27 -1.72 5.98 -15.00
C GLU A 27 -0.51 5.59 -14.15
N PHE A 28 0.38 4.79 -14.72
CA PHE A 28 1.60 4.37 -14.05
C PHE A 28 2.68 5.42 -14.31
N LEU A 29 3.12 6.11 -13.25
CA LEU A 29 4.08 7.21 -13.40
C LEU A 29 5.54 6.72 -13.46
N ASP A 30 5.96 5.91 -12.48
CA ASP A 30 7.33 5.38 -12.40
C ASP A 30 7.47 4.21 -11.40
N SER A 31 8.61 3.53 -11.44
CA SER A 31 9.03 2.55 -10.43
C SER A 31 10.51 2.66 -10.12
N TYR A 32 10.87 2.36 -8.87
CA TYR A 32 12.27 2.30 -8.44
C TYR A 32 12.56 0.98 -7.73
N THR A 33 13.58 0.26 -8.19
CA THR A 33 14.07 -0.95 -7.50
C THR A 33 15.20 -0.57 -6.55
N LEU A 34 14.99 -0.77 -5.24
CA LEU A 34 16.04 -0.59 -4.25
C LEU A 34 17.22 -1.55 -4.52
N PRO A 35 18.47 -1.07 -4.46
CA PRO A 35 19.64 -1.96 -4.47
C PRO A 35 19.57 -2.96 -3.33
N LYS A 36 20.09 -4.18 -3.56
CA LYS A 36 20.23 -5.18 -2.50
C LYS A 36 21.14 -4.65 -1.40
N GLN A 37 20.63 -4.62 -0.18
CA GLN A 37 21.35 -4.15 1.00
C GLN A 37 20.79 -4.80 2.26
N ALA A 38 21.52 -4.69 3.36
CA ALA A 38 21.09 -5.13 4.69
C ALA A 38 21.46 -4.05 5.72
N ILE A 39 20.65 -3.93 6.76
CA ILE A 39 20.88 -3.02 7.90
C ILE A 39 20.87 -3.89 9.15
N GLU A 40 21.97 -3.88 9.90
CA GLU A 40 22.13 -4.74 11.09
C GLU A 40 21.85 -6.22 10.79
N ASP A 41 22.45 -6.74 9.71
CA ASP A 41 22.29 -8.12 9.19
C ASP A 41 20.86 -8.52 8.77
N LEU A 42 19.91 -7.57 8.79
CA LEU A 42 18.56 -7.77 8.28
C LEU A 42 18.48 -7.32 6.82
N PRO A 43 18.13 -8.20 5.87
CA PRO A 43 17.91 -7.81 4.49
C PRO A 43 16.81 -6.75 4.40
N VAL A 44 17.05 -5.74 3.57
CA VAL A 44 16.01 -4.80 3.18
C VAL A 44 15.16 -5.44 2.09
N GLY A 45 13.84 -5.45 2.29
CA GLY A 45 12.87 -6.01 1.36
C GLY A 45 11.49 -6.10 1.99
N GLY A 46 10.55 -6.71 1.26
CA GLY A 46 9.21 -6.98 1.76
C GLY A 46 8.47 -5.72 2.19
N ILE A 47 8.58 -4.62 1.44
CA ILE A 47 7.87 -3.38 1.77
C ILE A 47 6.40 -3.56 1.39
N SER A 48 5.50 -3.50 2.37
CA SER A 48 4.06 -3.65 2.18
C SER A 48 3.32 -2.32 2.04
N ASP A 49 3.78 -1.27 2.73
CA ASP A 49 3.16 0.06 2.67
C ASP A 49 4.15 1.20 2.98
N LEU A 50 3.81 2.43 2.58
CA LEU A 50 4.57 3.64 2.84
C LEU A 50 3.69 4.85 3.15
N THR A 51 4.20 5.75 4.01
CA THR A 51 3.56 7.03 4.32
C THR A 51 4.58 8.17 4.27
N TYR A 52 4.13 9.39 3.96
CA TYR A 52 5.00 10.55 3.75
C TYR A 52 4.89 11.55 4.89
N ASP A 53 6.02 11.90 5.51
CA ASP A 53 6.16 13.00 6.45
C ASP A 53 6.61 14.27 5.74
N ARG A 54 5.65 15.12 5.39
CA ARG A 54 5.88 16.42 4.76
C ARG A 54 6.73 17.38 5.59
N GLN A 55 6.74 17.26 6.93
CA GLN A 55 7.49 18.18 7.78
C GLN A 55 8.98 17.89 7.76
N ARG A 56 9.35 16.62 7.59
CA ARG A 56 10.74 16.14 7.56
C ARG A 56 11.23 15.77 6.17
N ASP A 57 10.34 15.77 5.19
CA ASP A 57 10.58 15.33 3.82
C ASP A 57 11.16 13.91 3.73
N VAL A 58 10.55 13.00 4.50
CA VAL A 58 10.92 11.58 4.55
C VAL A 58 9.69 10.71 4.35
N TYR A 59 9.94 9.50 3.90
CA TYR A 59 8.94 8.44 3.81
C TYR A 59 9.21 7.41 4.91
N TYR A 60 8.16 6.89 5.52
CA TYR A 60 8.23 5.73 6.38
C TYR A 60 7.66 4.54 5.64
N ALA A 61 8.45 3.47 5.48
CA ALA A 61 8.04 2.25 4.79
C ALA A 61 8.05 1.08 5.76
N VAL A 62 6.96 0.33 5.85
CA VAL A 62 6.87 -0.84 6.74
C VAL A 62 7.18 -2.11 5.96
N THR A 63 7.77 -3.11 6.65
CA THR A 63 7.99 -4.42 6.05
C THR A 63 7.05 -5.49 6.59
N ASP A 64 6.65 -6.40 5.70
CA ASP A 64 5.92 -7.65 5.97
C ASP A 64 6.80 -8.75 6.62
N ASP A 65 8.06 -8.46 6.96
CA ASP A 65 8.95 -9.43 7.62
C ASP A 65 8.51 -9.73 9.06
N ARG A 66 7.66 -10.75 9.18
CA ARG A 66 7.07 -11.26 10.43
C ARG A 66 8.09 -11.74 11.46
N ARG A 67 9.34 -12.01 11.06
CA ARG A 67 10.39 -12.48 11.99
C ARG A 67 11.12 -11.34 12.65
N SER A 68 11.18 -10.17 12.02
CA SER A 68 11.80 -8.97 12.59
C SER A 68 11.04 -7.70 12.19
N PRO A 69 9.82 -7.49 12.71
CA PRO A 69 8.98 -6.37 12.30
C PRO A 69 9.66 -5.01 12.53
N ARG A 70 9.65 -4.17 11.50
CA ARG A 70 10.36 -2.89 11.47
C ARG A 70 9.75 -1.94 10.43
N PHE A 71 10.12 -0.68 10.52
CA PHE A 71 9.92 0.28 9.43
C PHE A 71 11.23 0.98 9.11
N TYR A 72 11.36 1.41 7.85
CA TYR A 72 12.48 2.18 7.35
C TYR A 72 12.10 3.65 7.27
N THR A 73 13.06 4.53 7.51
CA THR A 73 12.97 5.94 7.13
C THR A 73 13.73 6.11 5.82
N MET A 74 13.11 6.74 4.84
CA MET A 74 13.60 6.84 3.48
C MET A 74 13.56 8.27 2.95
N HIS A 75 14.50 8.61 2.08
CA HIS A 75 14.38 9.76 1.19
C HIS A 75 14.11 9.28 -0.23
N LEU A 76 13.17 9.93 -0.91
CA LEU A 76 12.93 9.75 -2.33
C LEU A 76 13.29 11.05 -3.05
N THR A 77 14.20 10.98 -4.02
CA THR A 77 14.49 12.10 -4.91
C THR A 77 13.53 12.03 -6.09
N ILE A 78 12.55 12.93 -6.10
CA ILE A 78 11.54 13.03 -7.16
C ILE A 78 11.97 14.11 -8.16
N VAL A 79 11.91 13.79 -9.44
CA VAL A 79 12.31 14.65 -10.55
C VAL A 79 11.25 14.67 -11.65
N PRO A 80 11.27 15.63 -12.58
CA PRO A 80 10.45 15.53 -13.78
C PRO A 80 10.75 14.24 -14.57
N GLY A 81 9.71 13.45 -14.84
CA GLY A 81 9.77 12.20 -15.63
C GLY A 81 9.23 12.38 -17.05
N GLN A 82 9.27 11.32 -17.86
CA GLN A 82 8.69 11.33 -19.22
C GLN A 82 7.19 11.64 -19.19
N GLU A 83 6.47 11.10 -18.20
CA GLU A 83 5.02 11.30 -17.98
C GLU A 83 4.74 12.27 -16.82
N GLY A 84 5.70 13.17 -16.53
CA GLY A 84 5.54 14.27 -15.57
C GLY A 84 6.39 14.11 -14.31
N ILE A 85 6.34 12.96 -13.64
CA ILE A 85 7.07 12.72 -12.37
C ILE A 85 7.84 11.39 -12.46
N GLY A 86 9.07 11.36 -11.94
CA GLY A 86 9.89 10.16 -11.81
C GLY A 86 10.68 10.11 -10.50
N ILE A 87 11.12 8.92 -10.11
CA ILE A 87 11.92 8.63 -8.92
C ILE A 87 13.38 8.47 -9.37
N ALA A 88 14.18 9.53 -9.20
CA ALA A 88 15.60 9.47 -9.52
C ALA A 88 16.38 8.57 -8.56
N LYS A 89 15.97 8.53 -7.28
CA LYS A 89 16.67 7.78 -6.23
C LYS A 89 15.75 7.48 -5.06
N ALA A 90 15.89 6.30 -4.47
CA ALA A 90 15.33 5.95 -3.18
C ALA A 90 16.44 5.49 -2.24
N GLU A 91 16.50 6.08 -1.05
CA GLU A 91 17.56 5.83 -0.08
C GLU A 91 16.96 5.50 1.28
N ILE A 92 17.45 4.46 1.93
CA ILE A 92 17.13 4.18 3.32
C ILE A 92 18.12 4.93 4.19
N VAL A 93 17.62 5.79 5.06
CA VAL A 93 18.42 6.61 5.98
C VAL A 93 18.24 6.24 7.45
N GLY A 94 17.31 5.33 7.74
CA GLY A 94 17.15 4.80 9.08
C GLY A 94 16.27 3.55 9.11
N MET A 95 16.35 2.82 10.22
CA MET A 95 15.54 1.64 10.50
C MET A 95 15.09 1.70 11.96
N THR A 96 13.81 1.43 12.21
CA THR A 96 13.25 1.34 13.56
C THR A 96 12.54 0.01 13.72
N ARG A 97 12.97 -0.80 14.71
CA ARG A 97 12.30 -2.05 15.06
C ARG A 97 11.02 -1.78 15.83
N LEU A 98 9.97 -2.53 15.53
CA LEU A 98 8.74 -2.50 16.32
C LEU A 98 8.96 -3.25 17.62
N ARG A 99 8.49 -2.65 18.71
CA ARG A 99 8.63 -3.17 20.07
C ARG A 99 7.28 -3.10 20.77
N THR A 100 7.09 -4.00 21.73
CA THR A 100 5.92 -3.98 22.61
C THR A 100 5.94 -2.71 23.48
N SER A 101 4.84 -2.42 24.17
CA SER A 101 4.79 -1.32 25.14
C SER A 101 5.82 -1.46 26.27
N GLY A 102 6.28 -2.68 26.56
CA GLY A 102 7.35 -2.95 27.52
C GLY A 102 8.76 -2.71 26.96
N GLY A 103 8.90 -2.43 25.66
CA GLY A 103 10.21 -2.24 25.01
C GLY A 103 10.85 -3.53 24.47
N GLU A 104 10.18 -4.66 24.64
CA GLU A 104 10.61 -5.97 24.16
C GLU A 104 10.35 -6.17 22.67
N THR A 105 11.10 -7.09 22.04
CA THR A 105 10.80 -7.53 20.68
C THR A 105 9.50 -8.31 20.62
N TYR A 106 8.77 -8.21 19.51
CA TYR A 106 7.64 -9.10 19.25
C TYR A 106 8.12 -10.53 19.04
N ASP A 107 7.32 -11.50 19.50
CA ASP A 107 7.55 -12.91 19.17
C ASP A 107 7.49 -13.09 17.64
N PRO A 108 8.38 -13.93 17.07
CA PRO A 108 8.36 -14.20 15.65
C PRO A 108 6.98 -14.68 15.22
N GLN A 109 6.48 -14.18 14.09
CA GLN A 109 5.18 -14.56 13.53
C GLN A 109 3.96 -14.14 14.37
N LEU A 110 4.09 -13.23 15.34
CA LEU A 110 2.93 -12.64 16.02
C LEU A 110 2.34 -11.46 15.24
N LEU A 111 3.20 -10.72 14.54
CA LEU A 111 2.83 -9.52 13.78
C LEU A 111 3.03 -9.79 12.30
N ASP A 112 2.11 -9.27 11.50
CA ASP A 112 2.11 -9.31 10.04
C ASP A 112 1.82 -7.89 9.50
N PRO A 113 2.82 -6.99 9.48
CA PRO A 113 2.59 -5.58 9.17
C PRO A 113 2.26 -5.35 7.69
N GLU A 114 1.13 -4.69 7.44
CA GLU A 114 0.63 -4.45 6.07
C GLU A 114 0.29 -3.00 5.77
N GLY A 115 0.18 -2.15 6.79
CA GLY A 115 -0.15 -0.74 6.61
C GLY A 115 0.60 0.15 7.57
N ILE A 116 0.91 1.38 7.13
CA ILE A 116 1.55 2.41 7.93
C ILE A 116 0.97 3.79 7.61
N ALA A 117 0.57 4.52 8.65
CA ALA A 117 0.02 5.87 8.50
C ALA A 117 0.61 6.83 9.53
N LEU A 118 1.02 8.02 9.08
CA LEU A 118 1.43 9.10 9.95
C LEU A 118 0.25 10.01 10.29
N SER A 119 -0.01 10.21 11.58
CA SER A 119 -1.02 11.17 12.04
C SER A 119 -0.46 12.59 12.16
N PRO A 120 -1.33 13.63 12.15
CA PRO A 120 -0.90 15.02 12.36
C PRO A 120 -0.17 15.29 13.69
N ARG A 121 -0.31 14.39 14.68
CA ARG A 121 0.40 14.46 15.97
C ARG A 121 1.77 13.78 15.95
N GLN A 122 2.31 13.49 14.77
CA GLN A 122 3.61 12.82 14.61
C GLN A 122 3.67 11.44 15.27
N THR A 123 2.57 10.70 15.16
CA THR A 123 2.46 9.31 15.61
C THR A 123 2.23 8.40 14.41
N LEU A 124 3.04 7.35 14.29
CA LEU A 124 2.87 6.28 13.32
C LEU A 124 1.87 5.24 13.85
N PHE A 125 0.89 4.91 13.03
CA PHE A 125 -0.03 3.79 13.23
C PHE A 125 0.34 2.70 12.23
N ILE A 126 0.53 1.48 12.72
CA ILE A 126 0.87 0.33 11.89
C ILE A 126 -0.24 -0.70 12.07
N SER A 127 -0.84 -1.12 10.96
CA SER A 127 -1.84 -2.19 10.95
C SER A 127 -1.18 -3.53 10.66
N SER A 128 -1.80 -4.58 11.19
CA SER A 128 -1.44 -5.95 10.89
C SER A 128 -2.68 -6.76 10.55
N GLU A 129 -2.57 -7.65 9.58
CA GLU A 129 -3.63 -8.63 9.25
C GLU A 129 -3.86 -9.65 10.38
N GLY A 130 -2.97 -9.66 11.38
CA GLY A 130 -2.93 -10.66 12.41
C GLY A 130 -2.40 -11.98 11.85
N VAL A 131 -2.35 -12.98 12.72
CA VAL A 131 -1.81 -14.28 12.36
C VAL A 131 -2.87 -15.31 12.64
N LEU A 132 -3.37 -15.94 11.58
CA LEU A 132 -4.29 -17.06 11.71
C LEU A 132 -3.53 -18.20 12.40
N SER A 133 -3.90 -18.48 13.66
CA SER A 133 -3.55 -19.76 14.25
C SER A 133 -4.32 -20.83 13.48
N SER A 134 -3.61 -21.71 12.76
CA SER A 134 -4.21 -22.91 12.18
C SER A 134 -4.62 -23.88 13.29
N GLN A 135 -5.77 -23.62 13.91
CA GLN A 135 -6.59 -24.61 14.58
C GLN A 135 -8.04 -24.34 14.20
N SER A 136 -8.47 -24.91 13.07
CA SER A 136 -9.87 -25.27 12.94
C SER A 136 -10.11 -26.44 13.90
N PRO A 137 -10.97 -26.31 14.93
CA PRO A 137 -11.39 -27.46 15.70
C PRO A 137 -12.21 -28.38 14.79
N LEU A 138 -11.80 -29.64 14.68
CA LEU A 138 -12.71 -30.76 14.44
C LEU A 138 -12.93 -31.46 15.79
#